data_AF-A0A453QR82-F1
#
_entry.id   AF-A0A453QR82-F1
#
_cell.length_a   1.000
_cell.length_b   1.000
_cell.length_c   1.000
_cell.angle_alpha   90.00
_cell.angle_beta   90.00
_cell.angle_gamma   90.00
#
_symmetry.space_group_name_H-M   'P 1'
#
loop_
_entity.id
_entity.type
_entity.pdbx_description
1 polymer ?
#
loop_
_entity_poly.entity_id
_entity_poly.type
_entity_poly.pdbx_seq_one_letter_code
_entity_poly.pdbx_strand_id
1 'polypeptide(L)'
;APQMASRSSSLLQLLVLAVAATQFLGSEAGGISIYWGQNGGEGTLAETCATGNYKFVNLAFLAAFGNGQPPVLNLAGHCDPTNGGSTNLSSDIKSCQSSGVKVILSIGGGAGSY
;
A
#
# COMPACT_ATOMS: atom_id res chain seq x y z
N ALA A 1 31.78 -27.59 50.36
CA ALA A 1 31.51 -26.28 49.74
C ALA A 1 30.27 -26.41 48.87
N PRO A 2 29.20 -25.61 49.06
CA PRO A 2 28.02 -25.71 48.22
C PRO A 2 28.32 -25.06 46.86
N GLN A 3 27.95 -25.73 45.77
CA GLN A 3 28.03 -25.16 44.44
C GLN A 3 26.99 -24.04 44.31
N MET A 4 27.48 -22.81 44.28
CA MET A 4 26.69 -21.61 43.99
C MET A 4 27.02 -21.15 42.57
N ALA A 5 26.69 -21.96 41.57
CA ALA A 5 26.91 -21.62 40.16
C ALA A 5 25.84 -22.28 39.29
N SER A 6 24.64 -21.70 39.26
CA SER A 6 23.65 -22.05 38.23
C SER A 6 22.56 -21.02 38.02
N ARG A 7 22.21 -20.21 39.04
CA ARG A 7 21.09 -19.24 38.93
C ARG A 7 21.31 -18.12 37.92
N SER A 8 22.53 -17.57 37.82
CA SER A 8 22.85 -16.49 36.89
C SER A 8 22.89 -16.97 35.41
N SER A 9 23.33 -18.20 35.18
CA SER A 9 23.38 -18.83 33.84
C SER A 9 21.99 -19.07 33.25
N SER A 10 21.01 -19.47 34.07
CA SER A 10 19.65 -19.73 33.60
C SER A 10 18.90 -18.47 33.17
N LEU A 11 19.14 -17.33 33.83
CA LEU A 11 18.54 -16.04 33.42
C LEU A 11 19.10 -15.55 32.10
N LEU A 12 20.41 -15.72 31.88
CA LEU A 12 21.06 -15.35 30.63
C LEU A 12 20.55 -16.20 29.46
N GLN A 13 20.38 -17.52 29.68
CA GLN A 13 19.80 -18.43 28.69
C GLN A 13 18.34 -18.08 28.36
N LEU A 14 17.53 -17.75 29.36
CA LEU A 14 16.13 -17.34 29.16
C LEU A 14 16.03 -16.02 28.37
N LEU A 15 16.91 -15.05 28.68
CA LEU A 15 16.99 -13.78 27.96
C LEU A 15 17.39 -13.97 26.49
N VAL A 16 18.38 -14.82 26.22
CA VAL A 16 18.81 -15.14 24.85
C VAL A 16 17.68 -15.81 24.07
N LEU A 17 16.94 -16.74 24.69
CA LEU A 17 15.81 -17.40 24.05
C LEU A 17 14.66 -16.43 23.75
N ALA A 18 14.39 -15.49 24.66
CA ALA A 18 13.37 -14.47 24.47
C ALA A 18 13.73 -13.48 23.34
N VAL A 19 14.99 -13.04 23.25
CA VAL A 19 15.48 -12.18 22.15
C VAL A 19 15.51 -12.93 20.82
N ALA A 20 15.85 -14.23 20.82
CA ALA A 20 15.74 -15.04 19.62
C ALA A 20 14.28 -15.18 19.17
N ALA A 21 13.34 -15.34 20.10
CA ALA A 21 11.91 -15.45 19.80
C ALA A 21 11.33 -14.16 19.17
N THR A 22 11.83 -12.97 19.51
CA THR A 22 11.35 -11.72 18.91
C THR A 22 11.77 -11.56 17.44
N GLN A 23 12.80 -12.27 16.97
CA GLN A 23 13.19 -12.28 15.55
C GLN A 23 12.18 -13.06 14.67
N PHE A 24 11.42 -13.99 15.26
CA PHE A 24 10.39 -14.77 14.57
C PHE A 24 9.03 -14.07 14.55
N LEU A 25 8.84 -13.07 15.41
CA LEU A 25 7.72 -12.15 15.33
C LEU A 25 8.08 -11.13 14.24
N GLY A 26 7.47 -11.26 13.05
CA GLY A 26 7.65 -10.30 11.98
C GLY A 26 7.50 -8.88 12.50
N SER A 27 8.46 -8.01 12.20
CA SER A 27 8.31 -6.58 12.47
C SER A 27 7.23 -6.02 11.54
N GLU A 28 6.33 -5.17 12.05
CA GLU A 28 5.48 -4.30 11.23
C GLU A 28 6.38 -3.27 10.54
N ALA A 29 7.15 -3.70 9.54
CA ALA A 29 7.94 -2.82 8.71
C ALA A 29 7.00 -1.86 7.98
N GLY A 30 7.31 -0.56 8.04
CA GLY A 30 6.54 0.46 7.36
C GLY A 30 6.40 0.17 5.86
N GLY A 31 5.28 0.56 5.27
CA GLY A 31 5.01 0.41 3.84
C GLY A 31 5.14 1.73 3.09
N ILE A 32 5.66 1.70 1.87
CA ILE A 32 5.63 2.88 0.99
C ILE A 32 4.23 2.98 0.37
N SER A 33 3.69 4.20 0.39
CA SER A 33 2.44 4.57 -0.29
C SER A 33 2.76 5.50 -1.45
N ILE A 34 2.14 5.26 -2.61
CA ILE A 34 2.35 6.06 -3.83
C ILE A 34 1.02 6.56 -4.37
N TYR A 35 1.03 7.75 -4.96
CA TYR A 35 -0.08 8.25 -5.77
C TYR A 35 0.13 7.85 -7.23
N TRP A 36 -0.91 7.33 -7.88
CA TRP A 36 -0.90 6.93 -9.28
C TRP A 36 -2.13 7.47 -9.98
N GLY A 37 -1.99 7.90 -11.24
CA GLY A 37 -3.11 8.23 -12.12
C GLY A 37 -3.07 9.63 -12.72
N GLN A 38 -2.10 10.48 -12.37
CA GLN A 38 -2.07 11.87 -12.84
C GLN A 38 -1.08 12.14 -13.98
N ASN A 39 -0.38 11.12 -14.48
CA ASN A 39 0.50 11.23 -15.64
C ASN A 39 0.41 9.96 -16.50
N GLY A 40 -0.11 10.08 -17.73
CA GLY A 40 -0.25 8.93 -18.65
C GLY A 40 1.08 8.22 -19.00
N GLY A 41 2.23 8.85 -18.74
CA GLY A 41 3.56 8.24 -18.91
C GLY A 41 4.13 7.55 -17.67
N GLU A 42 3.39 7.44 -16.56
CA GLU A 42 3.88 6.83 -15.31
C GLU A 42 3.80 5.29 -15.28
N GLY A 43 3.36 4.68 -16.39
CA GLY A 43 3.13 3.24 -16.50
C GLY A 43 1.75 2.83 -16.00
N THR A 44 1.37 1.59 -16.28
CA THR A 44 0.09 1.03 -15.83
C THR A 44 0.07 0.82 -14.32
N LEU A 45 -1.14 0.70 -13.76
CA LEU A 45 -1.30 0.39 -12.33
C LEU A 45 -0.72 -1.00 -12.01
N ALA A 46 -0.88 -1.97 -12.92
CA ALA A 46 -0.31 -3.30 -12.76
C ALA A 46 1.23 -3.26 -12.71
N GLU A 47 1.89 -2.53 -13.61
CA GLU A 47 3.36 -2.35 -13.60
C GLU A 47 3.83 -1.69 -12.31
N THR A 48 3.12 -0.65 -11.85
CA THR A 48 3.42 0.03 -10.58
C THR A 48 3.42 -0.94 -9.40
N CYS A 49 2.41 -1.80 -9.30
CA CYS A 49 2.31 -2.80 -8.24
C CYS A 49 3.34 -3.94 -8.40
N ALA A 50 3.66 -4.33 -9.63
CA ALA A 50 4.65 -5.38 -9.93
C ALA A 50 6.08 -4.99 -9.55
N THR A 51 6.37 -3.71 -9.33
CA THR A 51 7.68 -3.26 -8.81
C THR A 51 8.03 -3.86 -7.45
N GLY A 52 7.02 -4.25 -6.65
CA GLY A 52 7.21 -4.71 -5.27
C GLY A 52 7.58 -3.61 -4.27
N ASN A 53 7.66 -2.35 -4.71
CA ASN A 53 8.10 -1.24 -3.87
C ASN A 53 7.01 -0.71 -2.93
N TYR A 54 5.73 -0.92 -3.27
CA TYR A 54 4.60 -0.24 -2.62
C TYR A 54 3.71 -1.21 -1.87
N LYS A 55 3.28 -0.82 -0.67
CA LYS A 55 2.24 -1.52 0.10
C LYS A 55 0.85 -0.91 -0.13
N PHE A 56 0.82 0.35 -0.55
CA PHE A 56 -0.40 1.11 -0.81
C PHE A 56 -0.27 1.90 -2.11
N VAL A 57 -1.33 1.91 -2.91
CA VAL A 57 -1.47 2.79 -4.07
C VAL A 57 -2.75 3.62 -3.90
N ASN A 58 -2.60 4.94 -3.95
CA ASN A 58 -3.71 5.89 -3.93
C ASN A 58 -4.04 6.26 -5.38
N LEU A 59 -5.19 5.82 -5.87
CA LEU A 59 -5.72 6.19 -7.19
C LEU A 59 -6.16 7.65 -7.15
N ALA A 60 -5.46 8.49 -7.91
CA ALA A 60 -5.63 9.93 -7.92
C ALA A 60 -6.20 10.38 -9.28
N PHE A 61 -7.35 11.06 -9.33
CA PHE A 61 -8.24 11.45 -8.23
C PHE A 61 -9.74 11.39 -8.60
N LEU A 62 -10.60 11.25 -7.59
CA LEU A 62 -11.99 11.72 -7.67
C LEU A 62 -11.99 13.26 -7.60
N ALA A 63 -11.90 13.89 -8.77
CA ALA A 63 -11.59 15.31 -8.93
C ALA A 63 -12.81 16.23 -8.90
N ALA A 64 -14.02 15.69 -9.05
CA ALA A 64 -15.25 16.44 -8.78
C ALA A 64 -16.24 15.62 -7.98
N PHE A 65 -16.89 16.24 -7.00
CA PHE A 65 -17.93 15.65 -6.14
C PHE A 65 -18.66 16.75 -5.36
N GLY A 66 -19.72 16.40 -4.61
CA GLY A 66 -20.41 17.37 -3.76
C GLY A 66 -21.36 18.32 -4.51
N ASN A 67 -22.11 19.14 -3.76
CA ASN A 67 -23.05 20.15 -4.28
C ASN A 67 -23.99 19.68 -5.43
N GLY A 68 -24.44 18.42 -5.39
CA GLY A 68 -25.29 17.82 -6.43
C GLY A 68 -24.59 17.49 -7.75
N GLN A 69 -23.28 17.65 -7.84
CA GLN A 69 -22.48 17.29 -9.01
C GLN A 69 -22.30 15.76 -9.11
N PRO A 70 -22.37 15.18 -10.32
CA PRO A 70 -21.94 13.80 -10.54
C PRO A 70 -20.46 13.62 -10.17
N PRO A 71 -20.08 12.57 -9.43
CA PRO A 71 -18.68 12.32 -9.13
C PRO A 71 -17.87 12.07 -10.40
N VAL A 72 -16.70 12.71 -10.52
CA VAL A 72 -15.81 12.56 -11.69
C VAL A 72 -14.48 12.00 -11.25
N LEU A 73 -14.15 10.80 -11.75
CA LEU A 73 -12.82 10.23 -11.69
C LEU A 73 -11.97 10.80 -12.83
N ASN A 74 -10.79 11.31 -12.51
CA ASN A 74 -9.81 11.78 -13.48
C ASN A 74 -8.52 10.98 -13.27
N LEU A 75 -8.12 10.21 -14.29
CA LEU A 75 -6.85 9.48 -14.31
C LEU A 75 -5.96 9.97 -15.45
N ALA A 76 -5.99 11.29 -15.69
CA ALA A 76 -5.23 11.99 -16.72
C ALA A 76 -5.28 11.26 -18.08
N GLY A 77 -4.11 10.85 -18.60
CA GLY A 77 -3.99 10.18 -19.89
C GLY A 77 -4.23 8.66 -19.86
N HIS A 78 -4.51 8.05 -18.70
CA HIS A 78 -4.64 6.59 -18.58
C HIS A 78 -5.97 6.06 -19.11
N CYS A 79 -7.07 6.76 -18.81
CA CYS A 79 -8.39 6.37 -19.26
C CYS A 79 -9.39 7.52 -19.22
N ASP A 80 -10.36 7.47 -20.13
CA ASP A 80 -11.55 8.31 -20.08
C ASP A 80 -12.77 7.49 -19.60
N PRO A 81 -13.25 7.71 -18.37
CA PRO A 81 -14.37 6.95 -17.82
C PRO A 81 -15.71 7.27 -18.51
N THR A 82 -15.83 8.39 -19.25
CA THR A 82 -17.09 8.81 -19.88
C THR A 82 -17.46 7.97 -21.10
N ASN A 83 -16.47 7.32 -21.73
CA ASN A 83 -16.64 6.48 -22.94
C ASN A 83 -16.44 4.98 -22.66
N GLY A 84 -16.57 4.53 -21.40
CA GLY A 84 -16.31 3.15 -21.01
C GLY A 84 -14.81 2.78 -20.98
N GLY A 85 -13.92 3.77 -21.03
CA GLY A 85 -12.49 3.64 -21.33
C GLY A 85 -11.59 3.10 -20.21
N SER A 86 -12.14 2.61 -19.10
CA SER A 86 -11.34 2.06 -17.99
C SER A 86 -11.40 0.53 -17.90
N THR A 87 -11.59 -0.18 -19.02
CA THR A 87 -11.77 -1.65 -19.03
C THR A 87 -10.64 -2.39 -18.32
N ASN A 88 -9.42 -1.86 -18.37
CA ASN A 88 -8.23 -2.51 -17.81
C ASN A 88 -7.94 -2.09 -16.35
N LEU A 89 -8.54 -1.00 -15.86
CA LEU A 89 -8.27 -0.53 -14.50
C LEU A 89 -8.70 -1.55 -13.44
N SER A 90 -9.85 -2.20 -13.67
CA SER A 90 -10.36 -3.24 -12.77
C SER A 90 -9.49 -4.49 -12.74
N SER A 91 -8.88 -4.90 -13.87
CA SER A 91 -7.92 -6.00 -13.89
C SER A 91 -6.62 -5.62 -13.18
N ASP A 92 -6.13 -4.40 -13.37
CA ASP A 92 -4.91 -3.92 -12.72
C ASP A 92 -5.07 -3.82 -11.20
N ILE A 93 -6.22 -3.33 -10.73
CA ILE A 93 -6.57 -3.32 -9.30
C ILE A 93 -6.51 -4.74 -8.72
N LYS A 94 -7.08 -5.73 -9.43
CA LYS A 94 -7.04 -7.14 -8.99
C LYS A 94 -5.62 -7.68 -8.97
N SER A 95 -4.79 -7.33 -9.95
CA SER A 95 -3.36 -7.68 -9.98
C SER A 95 -2.65 -7.14 -8.73
N CYS A 96 -2.81 -5.85 -8.42
CA CYS A 96 -2.26 -5.23 -7.20
C CYS A 96 -2.71 -5.95 -5.91
N GLN A 97 -4.02 -6.18 -5.79
CA GLN A 97 -4.60 -6.85 -4.62
C GLN A 97 -4.07 -8.28 -4.45
N SER A 98 -3.89 -9.01 -5.56
CA SER A 98 -3.29 -10.35 -5.55
C SER A 98 -1.83 -10.36 -5.09
N SER A 99 -1.10 -9.26 -5.32
CA SER A 99 0.27 -9.03 -4.83
C SER A 99 0.31 -8.47 -3.40
N GLY A 100 -0.83 -8.38 -2.71
CA GLY A 100 -0.91 -7.86 -1.33
C GLY A 100 -0.82 -6.34 -1.22
N VAL A 101 -0.96 -5.60 -2.33
CA VAL A 101 -0.97 -4.14 -2.36
C VAL A 101 -2.39 -3.64 -2.14
N LYS A 102 -2.57 -2.70 -1.20
CA LYS A 102 -3.87 -2.07 -0.96
C LYS A 102 -4.07 -0.92 -1.95
N VAL A 103 -5.18 -0.94 -2.67
CA VAL A 103 -5.55 0.13 -3.61
C VAL A 103 -6.69 0.95 -3.02
N ILE A 104 -6.49 2.26 -2.91
CA ILE A 104 -7.40 3.20 -2.23
C ILE A 104 -7.75 4.32 -3.21
N LEU A 105 -9.03 4.70 -3.29
CA LEU A 105 -9.45 5.87 -4.06
C LEU A 105 -9.12 7.15 -3.28
N SER A 106 -8.37 8.06 -3.89
CA SER A 106 -8.12 9.38 -3.33
C SER A 106 -9.16 10.38 -3.83
N ILE A 107 -9.73 11.15 -2.90
CA ILE A 107 -10.80 12.13 -3.15
C ILE A 107 -10.23 13.54 -3.04
N GLY A 108 -10.50 14.41 -4.03
CA GLY A 108 -10.00 15.78 -4.08
C GLY A 108 -8.78 15.92 -5.00
N GLY A 109 -7.66 16.37 -4.44
CA GLY A 109 -6.45 16.74 -5.19
C GLY A 109 -6.19 18.24 -5.15
N GLY A 110 -5.09 18.69 -5.77
CA GLY A 110 -4.73 20.13 -5.81
C GLY A 110 -5.57 20.96 -6.79
N ALA A 111 -6.30 20.31 -7.69
CA ALA A 111 -7.20 20.92 -8.66
C ALA A 111 -8.45 20.06 -8.80
N GLY A 112 -9.64 20.66 -8.68
CA GLY A 112 -10.92 19.97 -8.72
C GLY A 112 -12.11 20.89 -8.45
N SER A 113 -13.31 20.30 -8.42
CA SER A 113 -14.56 20.99 -8.10
C SER A 113 -15.30 20.21 -7.02
N TYR A 114 -15.23 20.69 -5.77
CA TYR A 114 -15.77 20.00 -4.60
C TYR A 114 -16.22 20.96 -3.50
#